data_AF-A0A815KGG9-F1
#
_entry.id   AF-A0A815KGG9-F1
#
_cell.length_a   1.000
_cell.length_b   1.000
_cell.length_c   1.000
_cell.angle_alpha   90.00
_cell.angle_beta   90.00
_cell.angle_gamma   90.00
#
_symmetry.space_group_name_H-M   'P 1'
#
loop_
_entity.id
_entity.type
_entity.pdbx_description
1 polymer ?
#
loop_
_entity_poly.entity_id
_entity_poly.type
_entity_poly.pdbx_seq_one_letter_code
_entity_poly.pdbx_strand_id
1 'polypeptide(L)'
;IKSYHIDDYYIRNISTKYYSLTTVADTYPRLLDYTIDASICDSSVLEYAVNNYYCDELTLTGVSFVKSPFAIALPKDWLYKTDLDRNILALRESGKLESLENTWINHRACSSSSSSSSSSSSLDQVNDQNSGTFSLNVLGGLFLTFFIITAIAFGFHLWNCRVVIINTFHQTMKRIKLPIRLMPIRC
;
A
#
# COMPACT_ATOMS: atom_id res chain seq x y z
N ILE A 1 9.61 35.78 14.81
CA ILE A 1 9.28 34.36 14.58
C ILE A 1 10.61 33.68 14.28
N LYS A 2 11.11 32.84 15.19
CA LYS A 2 12.37 32.11 14.98
C LYS A 2 12.06 30.97 14.02
N SER A 3 12.53 31.05 12.78
CA SER A 3 12.38 29.97 11.80
C SER A 3 13.33 28.87 12.24
N TYR A 4 12.81 27.86 12.95
CA TYR A 4 13.57 26.64 13.21
C TYR A 4 13.77 25.94 11.88
N HIS A 5 15.03 25.82 11.44
CA HIS A 5 15.36 24.91 10.35
C HIS A 5 14.98 23.51 10.80
N ILE A 6 14.15 22.84 10.00
CA ILE A 6 13.67 21.48 10.25
C ILE A 6 14.86 20.53 10.51
N ASP A 7 15.98 20.83 9.87
CA ASP A 7 17.26 20.13 9.96
C ASP A 7 17.77 19.99 11.41
N ASP A 8 17.60 21.03 12.25
CA ASP A 8 18.14 21.04 13.62
C ASP A 8 17.39 20.07 14.55
N TYR A 9 16.10 19.80 14.29
CA TYR A 9 15.31 18.92 15.14
C TYR A 9 15.63 17.44 14.88
N TYR A 10 15.81 17.07 13.61
CA TYR A 10 16.05 15.67 13.23
C TYR A 10 17.50 15.23 13.43
N ILE A 11 18.46 16.16 13.40
CA ILE A 11 19.90 15.85 13.42
C ILE A 11 20.49 15.90 14.85
N ARG A 12 19.73 16.37 15.85
CA ARG A 12 20.23 16.67 17.20
C ARG A 12 20.87 15.51 17.97
N ASN A 13 20.58 14.25 17.62
CA ASN A 13 21.02 13.07 18.39
C ASN A 13 21.77 12.02 17.56
N ILE A 14 22.31 12.40 16.40
CA ILE A 14 23.02 11.47 15.52
C ILE A 14 24.52 11.72 15.64
N SER A 15 25.31 10.69 15.94
CA SER A 15 26.78 10.77 16.02
C SER A 15 27.48 10.82 14.65
N THR A 16 26.73 11.09 13.59
CA THR A 16 27.19 11.06 12.20
C THR A 16 27.65 12.44 11.74
N LYS A 17 28.64 12.45 10.84
CA LYS A 17 29.15 13.67 10.22
C LYS A 17 28.09 14.22 9.26
N TYR A 18 27.53 15.38 9.58
CA TYR A 18 26.56 16.05 8.71
C TYR A 18 27.24 17.08 7.81
N TYR A 19 26.73 17.24 6.59
CA TYR A 19 27.15 18.30 5.66
C TYR A 19 25.93 19.12 5.30
N SER A 20 25.97 20.42 5.59
CA SER A 20 24.92 21.34 5.14
C SER A 20 25.12 21.62 3.66
N LEU A 21 24.20 21.13 2.83
CA LEU A 21 24.18 21.38 1.39
C LEU A 21 23.18 22.51 1.14
N THR A 22 23.69 23.68 0.76
CA THR A 22 22.85 24.86 0.51
C THR A 22 22.19 24.83 -0.87
N THR A 23 22.66 23.98 -1.78
CA THR A 23 22.20 23.94 -3.17
C THR A 23 21.97 22.51 -3.61
N VAL A 24 20.77 22.24 -4.11
CA VAL A 24 20.32 20.90 -4.56
C VAL A 24 21.21 20.34 -5.67
N ALA A 25 21.76 21.20 -6.53
CA ALA A 25 22.65 20.80 -7.62
C ALA A 25 23.97 20.19 -7.13
N ASP A 26 24.48 20.63 -5.98
CA ASP A 26 25.75 20.13 -5.42
C ASP A 26 25.58 18.78 -4.69
N THR A 27 24.33 18.40 -4.39
CA THR A 27 24.00 17.17 -3.67
C THR A 27 24.28 15.93 -4.52
N TYR A 28 23.85 15.91 -5.79
CA TYR A 28 23.96 14.72 -6.63
C TYR A 28 25.41 14.32 -6.93
N PRO A 29 26.32 15.24 -7.33
CA PRO A 29 27.73 14.90 -7.52
C PRO A 29 28.37 14.29 -6.27
N ARG A 30 27.98 14.77 -5.08
CA ARG A 30 28.50 14.27 -3.80
C ARG A 30 27.94 12.91 -3.39
N LEU A 31 26.73 12.57 -3.85
CA LEU A 31 26.19 11.22 -3.71
C LEU A 31 26.93 10.26 -4.64
N LEU A 32 27.24 10.70 -5.86
CA LEU A 32 27.94 9.90 -6.87
C LEU A 32 29.43 9.70 -6.57
N ASP A 33 30.08 10.68 -5.92
CA ASP A 33 31.48 10.58 -5.50
C ASP A 33 31.68 9.91 -4.12
N TYR A 34 30.60 9.42 -3.50
CA TYR A 34 30.56 8.82 -2.17
C TYR A 34 31.05 9.73 -1.02
N THR A 35 31.04 11.06 -1.19
CA THR A 35 31.29 12.01 -0.09
C THR A 35 30.16 11.99 0.94
N ILE A 36 28.94 11.75 0.49
CA ILE A 36 27.75 11.58 1.33
C ILE A 36 27.03 10.29 0.95
N ASP A 37 26.61 9.52 1.96
CA ASP A 37 25.93 8.24 1.74
C ASP A 37 24.44 8.41 1.42
N ALA A 38 23.83 9.48 1.93
CA ALA A 38 22.41 9.76 1.76
C ALA A 38 22.14 11.27 1.83
N SER A 39 21.10 11.70 1.12
CA SER A 39 20.57 13.05 1.20
C SER A 39 19.07 13.01 1.46
N ILE A 40 18.59 13.98 2.23
CA ILE A 40 17.18 14.18 2.52
C ILE A 40 16.72 15.44 1.79
N CYS A 41 15.63 15.34 1.04
CA CYS A 41 15.04 16.46 0.31
C CYS A 41 13.52 16.19 0.11
N ASP A 42 12.83 17.10 -0.56
CA ASP A 42 11.41 16.93 -0.91
C ASP A 42 11.22 15.76 -1.88
N SER A 43 10.19 14.95 -1.64
CA SER A 43 9.94 13.72 -2.41
C SER A 43 9.76 13.98 -3.89
N SER A 44 9.02 15.03 -4.28
CA SER A 44 8.77 15.36 -5.69
C SER A 44 10.04 15.74 -6.45
N VAL A 45 10.96 16.47 -5.81
CA VAL A 45 12.25 16.87 -6.39
C VAL A 45 13.14 15.65 -6.58
N LEU A 46 13.18 14.79 -5.56
CA LEU A 46 13.92 13.53 -5.55
C LEU A 46 13.40 12.56 -6.61
N GLU A 47 12.09 12.35 -6.69
CA GLU A 47 11.42 11.50 -7.67
C GLU A 47 11.70 11.98 -9.09
N TYR A 48 11.57 13.28 -9.34
CA TYR A 48 11.89 13.85 -10.64
C TYR A 48 13.36 13.63 -11.02
N ALA A 49 14.30 13.93 -10.12
CA ALA A 49 15.73 13.83 -10.40
C ALA A 49 16.18 12.38 -10.62
N VAL A 50 15.75 11.46 -9.76
CA VAL A 50 16.09 10.04 -9.88
C VAL A 50 15.46 9.46 -11.14
N ASN A 51 14.19 9.74 -11.45
CA ASN A 51 13.50 9.15 -12.60
C ASN A 51 13.91 9.73 -13.96
N ASN A 52 14.53 10.92 -14.00
CA ASN A 52 14.91 11.58 -15.25
C ASN A 52 16.42 11.60 -15.52
N TYR A 53 17.25 11.72 -14.48
CA TYR A 53 18.69 11.97 -14.64
C TYR A 53 19.59 10.88 -14.04
N TYR A 54 19.19 10.24 -12.94
CA TYR A 54 20.09 9.38 -12.14
C TYR A 54 19.56 7.96 -11.91
N CYS A 55 18.83 7.39 -12.87
CA CYS A 55 18.09 6.13 -12.69
C CYS A 55 18.95 4.90 -12.37
N ASP A 56 20.20 4.85 -12.85
CA ASP A 56 21.07 3.69 -12.71
C ASP A 56 21.93 3.73 -11.44
N GLU A 57 22.16 4.94 -10.91
CA GLU A 57 23.15 5.19 -9.84
C GLU A 57 22.49 5.53 -8.50
N LEU A 58 21.30 6.15 -8.53
CA LEU A 58 20.59 6.61 -7.33
C LEU A 58 19.22 5.95 -7.21
N THR A 59 18.82 5.68 -5.97
CA THR A 59 17.49 5.15 -5.66
C THR A 59 16.90 5.87 -4.44
N LEU A 60 15.58 5.97 -4.42
CA LEU A 60 14.86 6.53 -3.29
C LEU A 60 14.63 5.43 -2.25
N THR A 61 15.01 5.71 -1.01
CA THR A 61 14.88 4.76 0.10
C THR A 61 14.19 5.44 1.29
N GLY A 62 13.32 4.68 1.96
CA GLY A 62 12.62 5.12 3.16
C GLY A 62 11.20 5.64 2.90
N VAL A 63 10.56 6.10 3.97
CA VAL A 63 9.19 6.65 3.94
C VAL A 63 9.22 8.17 4.10
N SER A 64 8.26 8.84 3.48
CA SER A 64 8.06 10.28 3.69
C SER A 64 7.72 10.55 5.16
N PHE A 65 8.59 11.30 5.84
CA PHE A 65 8.48 11.57 7.28
C PHE A 65 7.73 12.88 7.59
N VAL A 66 7.68 13.82 6.63
CA VAL A 66 6.91 15.07 6.71
C VAL A 66 6.09 15.23 5.44
N LYS A 67 4.78 15.41 5.61
CA LYS A 67 3.88 15.81 4.52
C LYS A 67 3.64 17.31 4.63
N SER A 68 4.32 18.09 3.80
CA SER A 68 4.11 19.52 3.69
C SER A 68 3.52 19.85 2.31
N PRO A 69 2.35 20.49 2.23
CA PRO A 69 1.78 20.87 0.95
C PRO A 69 2.50 22.10 0.37
N PHE A 70 2.66 22.13 -0.95
CA PHE A 70 3.03 23.35 -1.65
C PHE A 70 1.86 24.35 -1.65
N ALA A 71 2.17 25.62 -1.42
CA ALA A 71 1.18 26.70 -1.35
C ALA A 71 1.68 27.94 -2.09
N ILE A 72 0.72 28.71 -2.63
CA ILE A 72 0.99 30.00 -3.26
C ILE A 72 0.85 31.09 -2.21
N ALA A 73 1.92 31.85 -1.97
CA ALA A 73 1.89 32.98 -1.06
C ALA A 73 1.32 34.21 -1.77
N LEU A 74 0.34 34.86 -1.13
CA LEU A 74 -0.36 36.02 -1.65
C LEU A 74 -0.21 37.19 -0.67
N PRO A 75 -0.19 38.45 -1.14
CA PRO A 75 -0.19 39.59 -0.24
C PRO A 75 -1.47 39.61 0.61
N LYS A 76 -1.35 40.17 1.81
CA LYS A 76 -2.50 40.33 2.70
C LYS A 76 -3.57 41.19 2.01
N ASP A 77 -4.82 40.75 2.11
CA ASP A 77 -6.01 41.43 1.53
C ASP A 77 -6.00 41.54 -0.01
N TRP A 78 -5.41 40.58 -0.71
CA TRP A 78 -5.49 40.51 -2.17
C TRP A 78 -6.92 40.28 -2.67
N LEU A 79 -7.41 41.17 -3.54
CA LEU A 79 -8.79 41.19 -4.04
C LEU A 79 -9.22 39.89 -4.75
N TYR A 80 -8.27 39.20 -5.40
CA TYR A 80 -8.56 37.99 -6.19
C TYR A 80 -8.31 36.68 -5.43
N LYS A 81 -8.06 36.73 -4.12
CA LYS A 81 -7.76 35.53 -3.33
C LYS A 81 -8.86 34.48 -3.48
N THR A 82 -10.12 34.89 -3.30
CA THR A 82 -11.28 33.99 -3.39
C THR A 82 -11.43 33.39 -4.79
N ASP A 83 -11.18 34.17 -5.84
CA ASP A 83 -11.30 33.70 -7.21
C ASP A 83 -10.17 32.73 -7.56
N LEU A 84 -8.94 33.00 -7.12
CA LEU A 84 -7.82 32.08 -7.29
C LEU A 84 -8.09 30.75 -6.58
N ASP A 85 -8.54 30.78 -5.32
CA ASP A 85 -8.84 29.58 -4.54
C ASP A 85 -9.91 28.70 -5.23
N ARG A 86 -10.97 29.32 -5.77
CA ARG A 86 -12.02 28.62 -6.52
C ARG A 86 -11.50 27.98 -7.80
N ASN A 87 -10.65 28.69 -8.56
CA ASN A 87 -10.09 28.17 -9.80
C ASN A 87 -9.09 27.02 -9.53
N ILE A 88 -8.28 27.12 -8.48
CA ILE A 88 -7.38 26.04 -8.07
C ILE A 88 -8.18 24.79 -7.66
N LEU A 89 -9.29 24.97 -6.93
CA LEU A 89 -10.17 23.86 -6.56
C LEU A 89 -10.77 23.20 -7.81
N ALA A 90 -11.29 23.99 -8.74
CA ALA A 90 -11.82 23.49 -10.01
C ALA A 90 -10.75 22.74 -10.85
N LEU A 91 -9.49 23.19 -10.82
CA LEU A 91 -8.37 22.49 -11.48
C LEU A 91 -8.06 21.13 -10.84
N ARG A 92 -8.20 21.02 -9.52
CA ARG A 92 -8.03 19.76 -8.79
C ARG A 92 -9.19 18.81 -9.08
N GLU A 93 -10.43 19.29 -9.00
CA GLU A 93 -11.64 18.49 -9.25
C GLU A 93 -11.73 18.01 -10.70
N SER A 94 -11.25 18.80 -11.65
CA SER A 94 -11.21 18.41 -13.07
C SER A 94 -10.08 17.44 -13.43
N GLY A 95 -9.19 17.10 -12.50
CA GLY A 95 -8.04 16.20 -12.75
C GLY A 95 -6.94 16.81 -13.62
N LYS A 96 -7.03 18.09 -14.00
CA LYS A 96 -5.99 18.76 -14.80
C LYS A 96 -4.66 18.86 -14.07
N LEU A 97 -4.70 19.03 -12.75
CA LEU A 97 -3.49 19.06 -11.92
C LEU A 97 -2.77 17.71 -11.92
N GLU A 98 -3.52 16.61 -11.84
CA GLU A 98 -2.97 15.24 -11.92
C GLU A 98 -2.36 14.97 -13.31
N SER A 99 -3.02 15.45 -14.38
CA SER A 99 -2.46 15.36 -15.74
C SER A 99 -1.13 16.11 -15.87
N LEU A 100 -1.01 17.29 -15.26
CA LEU A 100 0.24 18.05 -15.22
C LEU A 100 1.32 17.30 -14.42
N GLU A 101 0.99 16.79 -13.24
CA GLU A 101 1.91 15.99 -12.43
C GLU A 101 2.42 14.77 -13.19
N ASN A 102 1.54 14.04 -13.85
CA ASN A 102 1.92 12.88 -14.65
C ASN A 102 2.81 13.24 -15.83
N THR A 103 2.58 14.40 -16.45
CA THR A 103 3.35 14.86 -17.61
C THR A 103 4.74 15.35 -17.23
N TRP A 104 4.87 16.06 -16.10
CA TRP A 104 6.12 16.75 -15.74
C TRP A 104 6.94 16.03 -14.68
N ILE A 105 6.32 15.29 -13.77
CA ILE A 105 7.00 14.63 -12.64
C ILE A 105 7.15 13.12 -12.91
N ASN A 106 6.06 12.45 -13.29
CA ASN A 106 6.07 10.99 -13.49
C ASN A 106 6.57 10.54 -14.87
N HIS A 107 6.94 11.48 -15.74
CA HIS A 107 7.59 11.15 -16.99
C HIS A 107 8.97 10.56 -16.69
N ARG A 108 9.14 9.25 -16.90
CA ARG A 108 10.44 8.57 -16.77
C ARG A 108 11.19 8.69 -18.08
N ALA A 109 12.16 9.62 -18.14
CA ALA A 109 13.04 9.72 -19.31
C ALA A 109 14.00 8.53 -19.42
N CYS A 110 14.26 7.82 -18.32
CA CYS A 110 15.06 6.62 -18.33
C CYS A 110 14.33 5.49 -19.03
N SER A 111 14.81 5.16 -20.22
CA SER A 111 14.41 3.94 -20.91
C SER A 111 14.94 2.78 -20.09
N SER A 112 14.06 1.87 -19.67
CA SER A 112 14.49 0.55 -19.19
C SER A 112 15.26 -0.11 -20.34
N SER A 113 16.58 0.03 -20.35
CA SER A 113 17.44 -0.82 -21.15
C SER A 113 17.23 -2.23 -20.62
N SER A 114 16.38 -2.96 -21.33
CA SER A 114 16.12 -4.36 -21.13
C SER A 114 17.43 -5.13 -21.26
N SER A 115 18.10 -5.39 -20.14
CA SER A 115 18.78 -6.67 -19.98
C SER A 115 17.69 -7.72 -19.80
N SER A 116 17.34 -8.34 -20.91
CA SER A 116 16.68 -9.63 -20.98
C SER A 116 17.45 -10.63 -20.13
N SER A 117 17.08 -10.73 -18.86
CA SER A 117 17.33 -11.87 -18.01
C SER A 117 16.02 -12.17 -17.31
N SER A 118 15.36 -13.18 -17.86
CA SER A 118 14.36 -14.00 -17.21
C SER A 118 14.75 -14.33 -15.78
N SER A 119 14.29 -13.52 -14.84
CA SER A 119 14.18 -13.87 -13.44
C SER A 119 13.03 -13.05 -12.87
N SER A 120 11.91 -13.77 -12.78
CA SER A 120 10.74 -13.51 -11.96
C SER A 120 10.99 -12.70 -10.68
N SER A 121 9.95 -11.93 -10.34
CA SER A 121 9.61 -11.35 -9.03
C SER A 121 10.47 -10.20 -8.51
N SER A 122 10.10 -8.98 -8.91
CA SER A 122 10.09 -7.81 -8.01
C SER A 122 8.91 -6.91 -8.37
N LEU A 123 7.75 -7.21 -7.79
CA LEU A 123 6.64 -6.27 -7.63
C LEU A 123 6.27 -6.29 -6.14
N ASP A 124 7.18 -5.77 -5.32
CA ASP A 124 6.87 -5.36 -3.95
C ASP A 124 7.06 -3.85 -3.89
N GLN A 125 6.11 -3.13 -4.48
CA GLN A 125 5.93 -1.72 -4.24
C GLN A 125 5.26 -1.57 -2.87
N VAL A 126 5.97 -0.89 -1.97
CA VAL A 126 5.57 -0.61 -0.59
C VAL A 126 4.46 0.44 -0.56
N ASN A 127 3.39 0.11 0.16
CA ASN A 127 2.53 0.99 0.95
C ASN A 127 1.68 2.06 0.24
N ASP A 128 0.44 1.69 -0.05
CA ASP A 128 -0.68 2.63 -0.13
C ASP A 128 -1.73 2.22 0.93
N GLN A 129 -1.56 2.67 2.17
CA GLN A 129 -2.43 2.29 3.31
C GLN A 129 -3.78 3.04 3.35
N ASN A 130 -4.12 3.85 2.34
CA ASN A 130 -5.38 4.60 2.31
C ASN A 130 -6.12 4.57 0.96
N SER A 131 -5.89 3.56 0.13
CA SER A 131 -6.80 3.19 -0.95
C SER A 131 -7.23 1.74 -0.74
N GLY A 132 -8.53 1.47 -0.73
CA GLY A 132 -9.12 0.15 -0.46
C GLY A 132 -8.84 -0.88 -1.56
N THR A 133 -7.57 -1.07 -1.92
CA THR A 133 -7.12 -2.10 -2.84
C THR A 133 -6.91 -3.39 -2.06
N PHE A 134 -7.96 -4.20 -1.98
CA PHE A 134 -7.87 -5.57 -1.45
C PHE A 134 -6.83 -6.35 -2.27
N SER A 135 -5.63 -6.51 -1.73
CA SER A 135 -4.59 -7.30 -2.37
C SER A 135 -5.08 -8.75 -2.56
N LEU A 136 -4.83 -9.33 -3.73
CA LEU A 136 -5.27 -10.70 -4.09
C LEU A 136 -4.85 -11.76 -3.05
N ASN A 137 -3.73 -11.53 -2.35
CA ASN A 137 -3.22 -12.40 -1.29
C ASN A 137 -4.15 -12.43 -0.05
N VAL A 138 -4.77 -11.29 0.30
CA VAL A 138 -5.72 -11.20 1.41
C VAL A 138 -7.04 -11.89 1.04
N LEU A 139 -7.44 -11.81 -0.22
CA LEU A 139 -8.63 -12.48 -0.74
C LEU A 139 -8.48 -14.00 -0.70
N GLY A 140 -7.31 -14.54 -1.07
CA GLY A 140 -6.99 -15.96 -1.00
C GLY A 140 -7.03 -16.52 0.43
N GLY A 141 -6.51 -15.77 1.41
CA GLY A 141 -6.54 -16.17 2.82
C GLY A 141 -7.96 -16.31 3.37
N LEU A 142 -8.86 -15.39 3.02
CA LEU A 142 -10.26 -15.43 3.46
C LEU A 142 -10.97 -16.68 2.94
N PHE A 143 -10.85 -16.99 1.65
CA PHE A 143 -11.49 -18.18 1.06
C PHE A 143 -11.00 -19.48 1.68
N LEU A 144 -9.70 -19.59 1.97
CA LEU A 144 -9.11 -20.79 2.56
C LEU A 144 -9.63 -21.03 3.98
N THR A 145 -9.73 -19.98 4.80
CA THR A 145 -10.27 -20.11 6.17
C THR A 145 -11.75 -20.51 6.19
N PHE A 146 -12.59 -19.89 5.37
CA PHE A 146 -14.01 -20.26 5.27
C PHE A 146 -14.18 -21.70 4.79
N PHE A 147 -13.44 -22.11 3.76
CA PHE A 147 -13.51 -23.47 3.23
C PHE A 147 -13.16 -24.52 4.29
N ILE A 148 -12.10 -24.30 5.08
CA ILE A 148 -11.69 -25.21 6.15
C ILE A 148 -12.75 -25.29 7.25
N ILE A 149 -13.30 -24.16 7.70
CA ILE A 149 -14.34 -24.13 8.73
C ILE A 149 -15.60 -24.87 8.26
N THR A 150 -16.03 -24.64 7.02
CA THR A 150 -17.18 -25.34 6.42
C THR A 150 -16.92 -26.84 6.28
N ALA A 151 -15.73 -27.25 5.86
CA ALA A 151 -15.37 -28.67 5.74
C ALA A 151 -15.37 -29.40 7.09
N ILE A 152 -14.85 -28.77 8.15
CA ILE A 152 -14.84 -29.32 9.51
C ILE A 152 -16.27 -29.44 10.05
N ALA A 153 -17.09 -28.40 9.88
CA ALA A 153 -18.50 -28.42 10.31
C ALA A 153 -19.31 -29.50 9.57
N PHE A 154 -19.11 -29.63 8.27
CA PHE A 154 -19.75 -30.66 7.46
C PHE A 154 -19.29 -32.07 7.85
N GLY A 155 -17.98 -32.26 8.09
CA GLY A 155 -17.42 -33.53 8.57
C GLY A 155 -18.00 -33.94 9.93
N PHE A 156 -18.09 -33.00 10.89
CA PHE A 156 -18.70 -33.25 12.19
C PHE A 156 -20.20 -33.56 12.07
N HIS A 157 -20.91 -32.85 11.19
CA HIS A 157 -22.33 -33.10 10.95
C HIS A 157 -22.56 -34.48 10.32
N LEU A 158 -21.75 -34.87 9.34
CA LEU A 158 -21.79 -36.21 8.75
C LEU A 158 -21.44 -37.30 9.78
N TRP A 159 -20.46 -37.06 10.65
CA TRP A 159 -20.10 -38.00 11.73
C TRP A 159 -21.25 -38.17 12.72
N ASN A 160 -21.86 -37.07 13.17
CA ASN A 160 -23.01 -37.12 14.06
C ASN A 160 -24.22 -37.80 13.40
N CYS A 161 -24.50 -37.52 12.13
CA CYS A 161 -25.54 -38.22 11.38
C CYS A 161 -25.25 -39.72 11.26
N ARG A 162 -24.00 -40.13 10.97
CA ARG A 162 -23.61 -41.54 10.92
C ARG A 162 -23.76 -42.23 12.28
N VAL A 163 -23.35 -41.58 13.37
CA VAL A 163 -23.47 -42.11 14.73
C VAL A 163 -24.94 -42.22 15.15
N VAL A 164 -25.77 -41.21 14.86
CA VAL A 164 -27.21 -41.24 15.15
C VAL A 164 -27.92 -42.31 14.32
N ILE A 165 -27.57 -42.49 13.04
CA ILE A 165 -28.14 -43.55 12.19
C ILE A 165 -27.73 -44.93 12.72
N ILE A 166 -26.46 -45.15 13.08
CA ILE A 166 -25.99 -46.43 13.63
C ILE A 166 -26.67 -46.71 14.98
N ASN A 167 -26.78 -45.72 15.86
CA ASN A 167 -27.44 -45.87 17.14
C ASN A 167 -28.95 -46.15 16.97
N THR A 168 -29.60 -45.44 16.06
CA THR A 168 -31.02 -45.65 15.72
C THR A 168 -31.26 -47.02 15.09
N PHE A 169 -30.39 -47.45 14.18
CA PHE A 169 -30.44 -48.78 13.55
C PHE A 169 -30.21 -49.90 14.56
N HIS A 170 -29.27 -49.71 15.49
CA HIS A 170 -29.04 -50.64 16.60
C HIS A 170 -30.24 -50.71 17.55
N GLN A 171 -30.93 -49.58 17.79
CA GLN A 171 -32.19 -49.56 18.56
C GLN A 171 -33.37 -50.21 17.82
N THR A 172 -33.54 -50.00 16.51
CA THR A 172 -34.57 -50.69 15.71
C THR A 172 -34.29 -52.19 15.60
N MET A 173 -33.04 -52.62 15.46
CA MET A 173 -32.66 -54.05 15.50
C MET A 173 -32.94 -54.69 16.87
N LYS A 174 -32.76 -53.95 17.98
CA LYS A 174 -33.18 -54.40 19.32
C LYS A 174 -34.70 -54.48 19.48
N ARG A 175 -35.46 -53.57 18.86
CA ARG A 175 -36.94 -53.59 18.86
C ARG A 175 -37.56 -54.61 17.91
N ILE A 176 -36.86 -55.04 16.86
CA ILE A 176 -37.31 -56.09 15.92
C ILE A 176 -37.28 -57.49 16.55
N LYS A 177 -36.60 -57.67 17.70
CA LYS A 177 -36.89 -58.78 18.63
C LYS A 177 -38.10 -58.46 19.53
N LEU A 178 -39.26 -58.16 18.95
CA LEU A 178 -40.63 -58.45 19.43
C LEU A 178 -41.67 -57.83 18.45
N PRO A 179 -42.91 -58.36 18.36
CA PRO A 179 -43.66 -58.44 17.11
C PRO A 179 -44.43 -57.18 16.68
N ILE A 180 -44.41 -56.95 15.36
CA ILE A 180 -45.41 -56.38 14.45
C ILE A 180 -46.56 -55.54 15.07
N ARG A 181 -46.69 -54.27 14.65
CA ARG A 181 -47.87 -53.75 13.92
C ARG A 181 -47.71 -52.28 13.45
N LEU A 182 -47.72 -52.13 12.13
CA LEU A 182 -48.42 -51.11 11.29
C LEU A 182 -48.15 -49.60 11.52
N MET A 183 -47.27 -49.02 10.68
CA MET A 183 -47.53 -48.10 9.54
C MET A 183 -48.84 -47.26 9.54
N PRO A 184 -48.98 -46.06 8.88
CA PRO A 184 -48.02 -45.11 8.27
C PRO A 184 -48.22 -43.58 8.57
N ILE A 185 -47.17 -42.78 8.27
CA ILE A 185 -47.09 -41.56 7.40
C ILE A 185 -48.17 -40.46 7.56
N ARG A 186 -47.77 -39.20 7.84
CA ARG A 186 -47.37 -38.19 6.83
C ARG A 186 -46.81 -36.91 7.47
N CYS A 187 -45.68 -36.50 6.88
CA CYS A 187 -44.90 -35.26 6.90
C CYS A 187 -45.17 -34.20 7.96
#